data_AF-A0A7J8WE00-F1
#
_entry.id   AF-A0A7J8WE00-F1
#
_cell.length_a   1.000
_cell.length_b   1.000
_cell.length_c   1.000
_cell.angle_alpha   90.00
_cell.angle_beta   90.00
_cell.angle_gamma   90.00
#
_symmetry.space_group_name_H-M   'P 1'
#
loop_
_entity.id
_entity.type
_entity.pdbx_description
1 polymer ?
#
loop_
_entity_poly.entity_id
_entity_poly.type
_entity_poly.pdbx_seq_one_letter_code
_entity_poly.pdbx_strand_id
1 'polypeptide(L)' 'MLCNSMSVDSMQLPKGTHQWSSFLTPEELTMILKRAGVDVKEMAGFVYNPLTGRWSLSDDISVNFIAY' A
#
# COMPACT_ATOMS: atom_id res chain seq x y z
N MET A 1 8.90 4.66 -10.59
CA MET A 1 9.38 3.27 -10.53
C MET A 1 8.29 2.42 -11.15
N LEU A 2 8.63 1.68 -12.20
CA LEU A 2 7.70 1.16 -13.20
C LEU A 2 6.98 -0.10 -12.71
N CYS A 3 5.65 -0.11 -12.79
CA CYS A 3 4.95 -1.35 -13.16
C CYS A 3 3.75 -1.04 -14.05
N ASN A 4 3.82 -1.65 -15.24
CA ASN A 4 2.85 -1.64 -16.30
C ASN A 4 1.53 -2.27 -15.85
N SER A 5 0.44 -1.83 -16.48
CA SER A 5 -0.78 -2.59 -16.74
C SER A 5 -0.71 -4.08 -16.41
N MET A 6 -1.39 -4.52 -15.34
CA MET A 6 -2.29 -5.69 -15.33
C MET A 6 -2.78 -5.95 -13.90
N SER A 7 -4.11 -6.00 -13.75
CA SER A 7 -4.86 -6.71 -12.70
C SER A 7 -5.42 -5.94 -11.49
N VAL A 8 -5.85 -4.68 -11.64
CA VAL A 8 -6.85 -4.10 -10.70
C VAL A 8 -8.03 -3.47 -11.44
N ASP A 9 -8.38 -4.00 -12.62
CA ASP A 9 -9.63 -3.65 -13.33
C ASP A 9 -10.86 -4.42 -12.77
N SER A 10 -10.71 -5.19 -11.69
CA SER A 10 -11.77 -5.99 -11.07
C SER A 10 -12.45 -5.34 -9.85
N MET A 11 -11.88 -4.26 -9.31
CA MET A 11 -12.57 -3.45 -8.31
C MET A 11 -13.48 -2.49 -9.09
N GLN A 12 -14.80 -2.61 -8.94
CA GLN A 12 -15.84 -1.84 -9.63
C GLN A 12 -15.75 -0.34 -9.30
N LEU A 13 -14.72 0.34 -9.79
CA LEU A 13 -14.52 1.77 -9.65
C LEU A 13 -14.43 2.37 -11.05
N PRO A 14 -15.14 3.48 -11.33
CA PRO A 14 -15.04 4.17 -12.60
C PRO A 14 -13.58 4.48 -12.93
N LYS A 15 -13.16 4.19 -14.17
CA LYS A 15 -11.83 4.55 -14.68
C LYS A 15 -11.60 6.04 -14.43
N GLY A 16 -10.51 6.38 -13.73
CA GLY A 16 -10.15 7.77 -13.37
C GLY A 16 -10.37 8.16 -11.90
N THR A 17 -10.87 7.27 -11.05
CA THR A 17 -11.01 7.51 -9.59
C THR A 17 -9.73 7.24 -8.78
N HIS A 18 -8.77 6.50 -9.35
CA HIS A 18 -7.47 6.28 -8.74
C HIS A 18 -6.51 7.43 -9.11
N GLN A 19 -6.49 8.49 -8.28
CA GLN A 19 -5.36 9.41 -8.25
C GLN A 19 -4.24 8.78 -7.43
N TRP A 20 -3.38 8.02 -8.12
CA TRP A 20 -2.20 7.39 -7.50
C TRP A 20 -1.21 8.41 -6.92
N SER A 21 -1.23 9.66 -7.40
CA SER A 21 -0.45 10.77 -6.85
C SER A 21 -0.89 11.23 -5.46
N SER A 22 -2.03 10.75 -4.95
CA SER A 22 -2.52 11.08 -3.61
C SER A 22 -1.99 10.16 -2.51
N PHE A 23 -1.23 9.11 -2.87
CA PHE A 23 -0.64 8.18 -1.91
C PHE A 23 0.76 8.64 -1.51
N LEU A 24 1.00 8.68 -0.19
CA LEU A 24 2.35 8.87 0.36
C LEU A 24 3.21 7.65 0.02
N THR A 25 4.49 7.88 -0.25
CA THR A 25 5.47 6.77 -0.27
C THR A 25 5.79 6.31 1.16
N PRO A 26 6.33 5.08 1.35
CA PRO A 26 6.80 4.62 2.66
C PRO A 26 7.82 5.57 3.30
N GLU A 27 8.70 6.17 2.51
CA GLU A 27 9.71 7.12 2.97
C GLU A 27 9.08 8.43 3.45
N GLU A 28 8.08 8.94 2.72
CA GLU A 28 7.33 10.14 3.10
C GLU A 28 6.57 9.93 4.41
N LEU A 29 5.90 8.78 4.56
CA LEU A 29 5.23 8.41 5.81
C LEU A 29 6.23 8.36 6.98
N THR A 30 7.36 7.69 6.79
CA THR A 30 8.40 7.56 7.84
C THR A 30 8.91 8.93 8.27
N MET A 31 9.12 9.84 7.32
CA MET A 31 9.58 11.20 7.61
C MET A 31 8.53 12.00 8.39
N ILE A 32 7.25 11.89 8.04
CA ILE A 32 6.15 12.54 8.75
C ILE A 32 6.04 12.03 10.19
N LEU A 33 6.05 10.71 10.38
CA LEU A 33 5.96 10.07 11.69
C LEU A 33 7.15 10.44 12.58
N LYS A 34 8.37 10.41 12.03
CA LYS A 34 9.58 10.80 12.76
C LYS A 34 9.53 12.25 13.21
N ARG A 35 9.02 13.16 12.37
CA ARG A 35 8.82 14.58 12.74
C ARG A 35 7.78 14.75 13.85
N ALA A 36 6.82 13.84 13.95
CA ALA A 36 5.84 13.78 15.03
C ALA A 36 6.37 13.08 16.30
N GLY A 37 7.63 12.64 16.32
CA GLY A 37 8.22 11.92 17.44
C GLY A 37 7.84 10.44 17.53
N VAL A 38 7.33 9.87 16.43
CA VAL A 38 6.98 8.45 16.31
C VAL A 38 8.05 7.74 15.47
N ASP A 39 8.75 6.79 16.08
CA ASP A 39 9.70 5.93 15.38
C ASP A 39 8.97 4.71 14.80
N VAL A 40 9.06 4.56 13.48
CA VAL A 40 8.59 3.36 12.78
C VAL A 40 9.61 2.24 13.01
N LYS A 41 9.16 1.11 13.57
CA LYS A 41 10.02 -0.07 13.78
C LYS A 41 10.04 -0.96 12.56
N GLU A 42 8.87 -1.17 11.95
CA GLU A 42 8.72 -2.07 10.83
C GLU A 42 7.52 -1.68 9.96
N MET A 43 7.54 -2.13 8.71
CA MET A 43 6.42 -2.01 7.80
C MET A 43 6.14 -3.35 7.13
N ALA A 44 4.87 -3.63 6.88
CA ALA A 44 4.42 -4.80 6.13
C ALA A 44 3.30 -4.43 5.18
N GLY A 45 3.26 -5.08 4.02
CA GLY A 45 2.10 -5.08 3.15
C GLY A 45 1.07 -6.12 3.62
N PHE A 46 -0.07 -6.14 2.95
CA PHE A 46 -1.09 -7.16 3.15
C PHE A 46 -1.71 -7.55 1.81
N VAL A 47 -2.04 -8.84 1.69
CA VAL A 47 -2.54 -9.45 0.47
C VAL A 47 -3.85 -10.17 0.76
N TYR A 48 -4.80 -10.05 -0.16
CA TYR A 48 -6.06 -10.76 -0.11
C TYR A 48 -6.01 -12.04 -0.95
N ASN A 49 -6.41 -13.16 -0.36
CA ASN A 49 -6.60 -14.41 -1.08
C ASN A 49 -8.08 -14.59 -1.44
N PRO A 50 -8.48 -14.46 -2.72
CA PRO A 50 -9.88 -14.55 -3.13
C PRO A 50 -10.48 -15.96 -3.01
N LEU A 51 -9.65 -17.00 -2.98
CA LEU A 51 -10.11 -18.39 -2.86
C LEU A 51 -10.49 -18.72 -1.42
N THR A 52 -9.74 -18.20 -0.45
CA THR A 52 -9.98 -18.47 0.97
C THR A 52 -10.73 -17.34 1.67
N GLY A 53 -10.85 -16.18 1.02
CA GLY A 53 -11.46 -14.97 1.60
C GLY A 53 -10.65 -14.37 2.74
N ARG A 54 -9.35 -14.67 2.83
CA ARG A 54 -8.49 -14.28 3.97
C ARG A 54 -7.47 -13.23 3.56
N TRP A 55 -7.15 -12.38 4.53
CA TRP A 55 -6.03 -11.44 4.45
C TRP A 55 -4.80 -12.03 5.16
N SER A 56 -3.62 -11.76 4.63
CA SER A 56 -2.34 -12.09 5.26
C SER A 56 -1.34 -10.95 5.12
N LEU A 57 -0.37 -10.88 6.03
CA LEU A 57 0.77 -9.98 5.89
C LEU A 57 1.68 -10.43 4.75
N SER A 58 2.42 -9.47 4.19
CA SER A 58 3.34 -9.64 3.07
C SER A 58 4.55 -8.73 3.27
N ASP A 59 5.71 -9.20 2.81
CA ASP A 59 6.94 -8.39 2.78
C ASP A 59 6.95 -7.38 1.61
N ASP A 60 6.01 -7.51 0.66
CA ASP A 60 5.85 -6.58 -0.46
C ASP A 60 5.02 -5.35 -0.04
N ILE A 61 5.71 -4.22 0.12
CA ILE A 61 5.15 -2.91 0.49
C ILE A 61 4.91 -1.99 -0.73
N SER A 62 5.14 -2.46 -1.95
CA SER A 62 5.12 -1.61 -3.15
C SER A 62 3.72 -1.10 -3.54
N VAL A 63 2.68 -1.78 -3.05
CA VAL A 63 1.26 -1.49 -3.36
C VAL A 63 0.52 -0.92 -2.15
N ASN A 64 0.75 -1.49 -0.97
CA ASN A 64 0.12 -1.09 0.28
C ASN A 64 1.05 -1.38 1.45
N PHE A 65 0.88 -0.65 2.55
CA PHE A 65 1.71 -0.84 3.75
C PHE A 65 0.97 -0.41 5.02
N ILE A 66 1.32 -1.08 6.12
CA ILE A 66 1.03 -0.69 7.50
C ILE A 66 2.37 -0.50 8.23
N ALA A 67 2.43 0.45 9.17
CA ALA A 67 3.64 0.77 9.93
C ALA A 67 3.34 0.70 11.45
N TYR A 68 4.26 0.13 12.24
CA TYR A 68 4.15 0.02 13.70
C TYR A 68 5.49 0.18 14.42
#